data_AF-A0A8C7NH13-F1
#
_entry.id   AF-A0A8C7NH13-F1
#
_cell.length_a   1.000
_cell.length_b   1.000
_cell.length_c   1.000
_cell.angle_alpha   90.00
_cell.angle_beta   90.00
_cell.angle_gamma   90.00
#
_symmetry.space_group_name_H-M   'P 1'
#
loop_
_entity.id
_entity.type
_entity.pdbx_description
1 polymer ?
#
loop_
_entity_poly.entity_id
_entity_poly.type
_entity_poly.pdbx_seq_one_letter_code
_entity_poly.pdbx_strand_id
1 'polypeptide(L)'
;MASFEALAHSSRMLVWPVGCVFLFLGCLSVASSSHSRRLICWQAIMNCQTEPGCHYAYGQYMQACAAVLRGDRKRCPSHCISSLVQLNLTKNGPALEDCSCASDPICRNTKRAIEPCLPRTSNMGCTEARMQCERDQPCSSAMRDYLIYCGKLFSGATCTNACRNVIADMRKIPKAELLDSCVCDGTERTICEYVKISMKNLCFEAPVTAEDGSGSEDYEEDDGDFPVSEPEFVGRSAGSGGSAVGTCGVYFLCKYYIQ
;
A
#
# COMPACT_ATOMS: atom_id res chain seq x y z
N MET A 1 -54.40 -0.38 -64.84
CA MET A 1 -54.59 -0.21 -63.38
C MET A 1 -53.32 -0.69 -62.72
N ALA A 2 -52.48 0.26 -62.30
CA ALA A 2 -51.16 0.02 -61.75
C ALA A 2 -51.19 0.13 -60.22
N SER A 3 -50.15 -0.38 -59.57
CA SER A 3 -49.71 -0.12 -58.18
C SER A 3 -50.18 -1.14 -57.14
N PHE A 4 -49.45 -2.26 -56.98
CA PHE A 4 -49.53 -3.04 -55.74
C PHE A 4 -48.27 -3.90 -55.44
N GLU A 5 -47.06 -3.48 -55.81
CA GLU A 5 -45.83 -4.23 -55.43
C GLU A 5 -44.64 -3.33 -55.08
N ALA A 6 -44.83 -2.36 -54.18
CA ALA A 6 -43.72 -1.47 -53.78
C ALA A 6 -43.63 -1.14 -52.27
N LEU A 7 -44.40 -1.81 -51.40
CA LEU A 7 -44.44 -1.43 -49.96
C LEU A 7 -43.84 -2.45 -48.99
N ALA A 8 -43.43 -3.65 -49.43
CA ALA A 8 -42.95 -4.70 -48.52
C ALA A 8 -41.42 -4.75 -48.35
N HIS A 9 -40.63 -4.10 -49.22
CA HIS A 9 -39.16 -4.14 -49.13
C HIS A 9 -38.53 -2.97 -48.37
N SER A 10 -39.24 -1.84 -48.24
CA SER A 10 -38.68 -0.62 -47.64
C SER A 10 -38.64 -0.64 -46.11
N SER A 11 -39.42 -1.51 -45.46
CA SER A 11 -39.50 -1.59 -43.99
C SER A 11 -38.43 -2.50 -43.36
N ARG A 12 -37.85 -3.43 -44.13
CA ARG A 12 -36.81 -4.37 -43.63
C ARG A 12 -35.40 -3.77 -43.56
N MET A 13 -35.12 -2.70 -44.30
CA MET A 13 -33.77 -2.11 -44.39
C MET A 13 -33.46 -1.10 -43.29
N LEU A 14 -34.47 -0.60 -42.56
CA LEU A 14 -34.29 0.37 -41.46
C LEU A 14 -34.34 -0.28 -40.07
N VAL A 15 -35.01 -1.41 -39.91
CA VAL A 15 -35.15 -2.07 -38.60
C VAL A 15 -33.85 -2.74 -38.16
N TRP A 16 -33.07 -3.28 -39.10
CA TRP A 16 -31.77 -3.91 -38.82
C TRP A 16 -30.70 -2.91 -38.31
N PRO A 17 -30.43 -1.77 -38.97
CA PRO A 17 -29.44 -0.82 -38.48
C PRO A 17 -29.89 -0.16 -37.17
N VAL A 18 -31.19 0.10 -36.99
CA VAL A 18 -31.72 0.67 -35.75
C VAL A 18 -31.60 -0.32 -34.59
N GLY A 19 -31.92 -1.60 -34.82
CA GLY A 19 -31.72 -2.66 -33.82
C GLY A 19 -30.25 -2.87 -33.44
N CYS A 20 -29.35 -2.82 -34.42
CA CYS A 20 -27.91 -2.85 -34.16
C CYS A 20 -27.46 -1.62 -33.37
N VAL A 21 -27.92 -0.40 -33.71
CA VAL A 21 -27.59 0.83 -32.96
C VAL A 21 -28.09 0.76 -31.51
N PHE A 22 -29.30 0.23 -31.26
CA PHE A 22 -29.79 0.03 -29.89
C PHE A 22 -29.00 -1.04 -29.12
N LEU A 23 -28.56 -2.13 -29.76
CA LEU A 23 -27.67 -3.13 -29.16
C LEU A 23 -26.28 -2.55 -28.87
N PHE A 24 -25.70 -1.78 -29.79
CA PHE A 24 -24.41 -1.10 -29.59
C PHE A 24 -24.48 -0.04 -28.47
N LEU A 25 -25.55 0.76 -28.39
CA LEU A 25 -25.77 1.71 -27.28
C LEU A 25 -26.00 1.00 -25.94
N GLY A 26 -26.71 -0.14 -25.95
CA GLY A 26 -26.87 -1.00 -24.78
C GLY A 26 -25.53 -1.58 -24.29
N CYS A 27 -24.65 -2.03 -25.19
CA CYS A 27 -23.32 -2.53 -24.85
C CYS A 27 -22.37 -1.44 -24.36
N LEU A 28 -22.44 -0.23 -24.91
CA LEU A 28 -21.67 0.93 -24.42
C LEU A 28 -22.08 1.34 -23.00
N SER A 29 -23.33 1.06 -22.61
CA SER A 29 -23.85 1.35 -21.26
C SER A 29 -23.34 0.36 -20.21
N VAL A 30 -23.02 -0.89 -20.61
CA VAL A 30 -22.49 -1.94 -19.72
C VAL A 30 -20.96 -1.91 -19.63
N ALA A 31 -20.28 -1.41 -20.67
CA ALA A 31 -18.83 -1.25 -20.70
C ALA A 31 -18.33 0.04 -20.01
N SER A 32 -19.22 0.90 -19.52
CA SER A 32 -18.82 1.96 -18.61
C SER A 32 -18.48 1.30 -17.27
N SER A 33 -17.22 0.91 -17.14
CA SER A 33 -16.59 0.57 -15.89
C SER A 33 -17.14 1.53 -14.84
N SER A 34 -17.68 1.00 -13.76
CA SER A 34 -18.06 1.74 -12.57
C SER A 34 -16.81 2.39 -11.98
N HIS A 35 -16.28 3.42 -12.63
CA HIS A 35 -15.65 4.53 -11.94
C HIS A 35 -16.78 5.07 -11.07
N SER A 36 -16.85 4.56 -9.84
CA SER A 36 -17.68 5.09 -8.77
C SER A 36 -17.56 6.60 -8.88
N ARG A 37 -18.61 7.25 -9.38
CA ARG A 37 -18.59 8.69 -9.60
C ARG A 37 -18.57 9.27 -8.19
N ARG A 38 -17.36 9.61 -7.70
CA ARG A 38 -17.13 10.09 -6.33
C ARG A 38 -18.19 11.13 -6.03
N LEU A 39 -18.98 10.90 -4.97
CA LEU A 39 -20.04 11.82 -4.54
C LEU A 39 -19.44 13.21 -4.31
N ILE A 40 -20.19 14.28 -4.53
CA ILE A 40 -19.75 15.60 -4.05
C ILE A 40 -19.84 15.58 -2.52
N CYS A 41 -18.89 16.19 -1.81
CA CYS A 41 -18.81 16.06 -0.35
C CYS A 41 -20.08 16.50 0.40
N TRP A 42 -20.80 17.50 -0.07
CA TRP A 42 -22.09 17.88 0.51
C TRP A 42 -23.14 16.74 0.37
N GLN A 43 -23.12 16.01 -0.75
CA GLN A 43 -24.02 14.89 -0.98
C GLN A 43 -23.67 13.70 -0.07
N ALA A 44 -22.38 13.44 0.14
CA ALA A 44 -21.92 12.43 1.10
C ALA A 44 -22.36 12.78 2.54
N ILE A 45 -22.28 14.06 2.92
CA ILE A 45 -22.78 14.54 4.23
C ILE A 45 -24.28 14.30 4.37
N MET A 46 -25.08 14.66 3.37
CA MET A 46 -26.53 14.44 3.42
C MET A 46 -26.87 12.96 3.57
N ASN A 47 -26.20 12.08 2.83
CA ASN A 47 -26.40 10.63 2.96
C ASN A 47 -26.02 10.13 4.37
N CYS A 48 -24.91 10.60 4.93
CA CYS A 48 -24.52 10.27 6.30
C CYS A 48 -25.55 10.74 7.32
N GLN A 49 -26.11 11.93 7.15
CA GLN A 49 -27.12 12.46 8.07
C GLN A 49 -28.44 11.70 8.02
N THR A 50 -28.78 11.05 6.90
CA THR A 50 -29.96 10.17 6.82
C THR A 50 -29.81 8.87 7.61
N GLU A 51 -28.57 8.46 7.92
CA GLU A 51 -28.26 7.30 8.74
C GLU A 51 -28.05 7.75 10.20
N PRO A 52 -28.86 7.28 11.17
CA PRO A 52 -28.79 7.79 12.55
C PRO A 52 -27.43 7.54 13.21
N GLY A 53 -26.81 6.39 12.94
CA GLY A 53 -25.47 6.06 13.44
C GLY A 53 -24.38 6.96 12.86
N CYS A 54 -24.39 7.18 11.54
CA CYS A 54 -23.44 8.07 10.87
C CYS A 54 -23.65 9.52 11.30
N HIS A 55 -24.90 9.98 11.41
CA HIS A 55 -25.19 11.33 11.90
C HIS A 55 -24.61 11.59 13.29
N TYR A 56 -24.80 10.66 14.23
CA TYR A 56 -24.24 10.76 15.57
C TYR A 56 -22.70 10.76 15.54
N ALA A 57 -22.09 9.81 14.82
CA ALA A 57 -20.63 9.72 14.70
C ALA A 57 -20.03 10.97 14.04
N TYR A 58 -20.71 11.55 13.05
CA TYR A 58 -20.31 12.79 12.39
C TYR A 58 -20.32 13.97 13.35
N GLY A 59 -21.32 14.07 14.23
CA GLY A 59 -21.35 15.08 15.30
C GLY A 59 -20.16 14.95 16.26
N GLN A 60 -19.85 13.72 16.69
CA GLN A 60 -18.70 13.44 17.57
C GLN A 60 -17.37 13.80 16.89
N TYR A 61 -17.23 13.49 15.60
CA TYR A 61 -16.09 13.90 14.78
C TYR A 61 -15.90 15.42 14.78
N MET A 62 -16.96 16.17 14.47
CA MET A 62 -16.91 17.64 14.40
C MET A 62 -16.49 18.26 15.74
N GLN A 63 -16.95 17.71 16.86
CA GLN A 63 -16.59 18.21 18.18
C GLN A 63 -15.15 17.81 18.58
N ALA A 64 -14.78 16.53 18.41
CA ALA A 64 -13.49 16.02 18.84
C ALA A 64 -12.31 16.59 18.02
N CYS A 65 -12.52 16.85 16.73
CA CYS A 65 -11.50 17.34 15.83
C CYS A 65 -11.49 18.86 15.66
N ALA A 66 -12.37 19.60 16.35
CA ALA A 66 -12.54 21.04 16.18
C ALA A 66 -11.25 21.86 16.26
N ALA A 67 -10.34 21.53 17.18
CA ALA A 67 -9.05 22.21 17.32
C ALA A 67 -8.09 21.96 16.14
N VAL A 68 -8.18 20.79 15.50
CA VAL A 68 -7.40 20.48 14.29
C VAL A 68 -8.02 21.18 13.09
N LEU A 69 -9.35 21.14 12.96
CA LEU A 69 -10.09 21.76 11.86
C LEU A 69 -9.92 23.28 11.81
N ARG A 70 -9.78 23.95 12.96
CA ARG A 70 -9.47 25.38 13.03
C ARG A 70 -7.99 25.71 12.77
N GLY A 71 -7.11 24.71 12.79
CA GLY A 71 -5.66 24.89 12.67
C GLY A 71 -4.94 25.21 13.98
N ASP A 72 -5.62 25.13 15.13
CA ASP A 72 -5.04 25.43 16.45
C ASP A 72 -3.97 24.40 16.86
N ARG A 73 -4.04 23.18 16.33
CA ARG A 73 -3.10 22.08 16.63
C ARG A 73 -2.67 21.33 15.38
N LYS A 74 -1.36 21.04 15.31
CA LYS A 74 -0.74 20.22 14.25
C LYS A 74 -0.74 18.72 14.55
N ARG A 75 -1.02 18.32 15.79
CA ARG A 75 -1.10 16.91 16.23
C ARG A 75 -2.54 16.53 16.54
N CYS A 76 -2.92 15.33 16.14
CA CYS A 76 -4.28 14.81 16.30
C CYS A 76 -4.51 14.30 17.73
N PRO A 77 -5.53 14.81 18.45
CA PRO A 77 -5.94 14.26 19.74
C PRO A 77 -6.41 12.81 19.58
N SER A 78 -6.18 11.97 20.61
CA SER A 78 -6.66 10.59 20.63
C SER A 78 -8.17 10.47 20.37
N HIS A 79 -8.98 11.30 21.03
CA HIS A 79 -10.44 11.31 20.85
C HIS A 79 -10.88 11.70 19.42
N CYS A 80 -10.11 12.53 18.71
CA CYS A 80 -10.38 12.86 17.30
C CYS A 80 -10.10 11.66 16.38
N ILE A 81 -9.01 10.94 16.63
CA ILE A 81 -8.70 9.72 15.88
C ILE A 81 -9.78 8.66 16.13
N SER A 82 -10.18 8.46 17.39
CA SER A 82 -11.22 7.50 17.75
C SER A 82 -12.58 7.84 17.13
N SER A 83 -12.98 9.12 17.09
CA SER A 83 -14.23 9.53 16.45
C SER A 83 -14.20 9.35 14.93
N LEU A 84 -13.05 9.58 14.28
CA LEU A 84 -12.85 9.27 12.86
C LEU A 84 -12.96 7.76 12.57
N VAL A 85 -12.36 6.90 13.41
CA VAL A 85 -12.51 5.44 13.30
C VAL A 85 -13.98 5.05 13.39
N GLN A 86 -14.71 5.56 14.38
CA GLN A 86 -16.13 5.27 14.57
C GLN A 86 -16.97 5.73 13.37
N LEU A 87 -16.69 6.92 12.84
CA LEU A 87 -17.35 7.43 11.64
C LEU A 87 -17.11 6.49 10.45
N ASN A 88 -15.87 6.02 10.25
CA ASN A 88 -15.52 5.14 9.14
C ASN A 88 -16.15 3.72 9.24
N LEU A 89 -16.56 3.30 10.43
CA LEU A 89 -17.26 2.02 10.63
C LEU A 89 -18.76 2.08 10.25
N THR A 90 -19.31 3.26 9.99
CA THR A 90 -20.70 3.44 9.58
C THR A 90 -20.90 3.18 8.10
N LYS A 91 -22.15 3.01 7.64
CA LYS A 91 -22.42 2.65 6.25
C LYS A 91 -22.03 3.77 5.29
N ASN A 92 -22.34 5.02 5.62
CA ASN A 92 -22.07 6.18 4.76
C ASN A 92 -20.81 6.97 5.13
N GLY A 93 -20.18 6.69 6.28
CA GLY A 93 -18.99 7.40 6.76
C GLY A 93 -17.79 7.39 5.80
N PRO A 94 -17.38 6.23 5.24
CA PRO A 94 -16.25 6.17 4.30
C PRO A 94 -16.38 7.10 3.09
N ALA A 95 -17.61 7.35 2.63
CA ALA A 95 -17.87 8.23 1.49
C ALA A 95 -17.49 9.70 1.75
N LEU A 96 -17.39 10.12 3.02
CA LEU A 96 -16.94 11.47 3.41
C LEU A 96 -15.44 11.67 3.18
N GLU A 97 -14.65 10.61 3.24
CA GLU A 97 -13.22 10.64 2.92
C GLU A 97 -13.00 10.65 1.40
N ASP A 98 -13.79 9.89 0.64
CA ASP A 98 -13.58 9.71 -0.80
C ASP A 98 -14.25 10.75 -1.71
N CYS A 99 -15.17 11.56 -1.18
CA CYS A 99 -15.96 12.52 -1.94
C CYS A 99 -15.13 13.60 -2.67
N SER A 100 -15.66 14.16 -3.76
CA SER A 100 -15.07 15.30 -4.46
C SER A 100 -15.49 16.63 -3.83
N CYS A 101 -14.52 17.52 -3.57
CA CYS A 101 -14.79 18.89 -3.15
C CYS A 101 -15.15 19.83 -4.32
N ALA A 102 -15.05 19.36 -5.57
CA ALA A 102 -15.14 20.22 -6.75
C ALA A 102 -14.30 21.51 -6.57
N SER A 103 -14.91 22.69 -6.73
CA SER A 103 -14.22 23.98 -6.61
C SER A 103 -14.23 24.57 -5.20
N ASP A 104 -14.82 23.92 -4.19
CA ASP A 104 -14.95 24.44 -2.83
C ASP A 104 -13.60 24.46 -2.06
N PRO A 105 -13.04 25.64 -1.73
CA PRO A 105 -11.79 25.75 -1.00
C PRO A 105 -11.91 25.33 0.47
N ILE A 106 -13.07 25.52 1.10
CA ILE A 106 -13.30 25.17 2.50
C ILE A 106 -13.28 23.65 2.64
N CYS A 107 -13.99 22.95 1.75
CA CYS A 107 -13.96 21.49 1.69
C CYS A 107 -12.52 20.96 1.54
N ARG A 108 -11.74 21.50 0.58
CA ARG A 108 -10.36 21.06 0.35
C ARG A 108 -9.47 21.29 1.57
N ASN A 109 -9.59 22.46 2.21
CA ASN A 109 -8.79 22.79 3.38
C ASN A 109 -9.15 21.89 4.58
N THR A 110 -10.44 21.64 4.79
CA THR A 110 -10.92 20.69 5.82
C THR A 110 -10.36 19.29 5.60
N LYS A 111 -10.44 18.76 4.36
CA LYS A 111 -9.90 17.43 4.03
C LYS A 111 -8.39 17.35 4.27
N ARG A 112 -7.63 18.36 3.85
CA ARG A 112 -6.18 18.44 4.11
C ARG A 112 -5.83 18.57 5.59
N ALA A 113 -6.62 19.33 6.35
CA ALA A 113 -6.37 19.51 7.79
C ALA A 113 -6.59 18.21 8.56
N ILE A 114 -7.57 17.39 8.16
CA ILE A 114 -7.89 16.14 8.84
C ILE A 114 -7.12 14.92 8.33
N GLU A 115 -6.58 14.97 7.10
CA GLU A 115 -5.82 13.88 6.48
C GLU A 115 -4.75 13.25 7.41
N PRO A 116 -3.97 14.02 8.21
CA PRO A 116 -2.99 13.44 9.14
C PRO A 116 -3.60 12.64 10.30
N CYS A 117 -4.89 12.85 10.60
CA CYS A 117 -5.61 12.19 11.68
C CYS A 117 -6.34 10.93 11.22
N LEU A 118 -6.49 10.74 9.90
CA LEU A 118 -7.18 9.59 9.37
C LEU A 118 -6.37 8.33 9.66
N PRO A 119 -6.96 7.31 10.29
CA PRO A 119 -6.31 6.02 10.41
C PRO A 119 -6.15 5.50 8.98
N ARG A 120 -4.92 5.27 8.52
CA ARG A 120 -4.64 4.67 7.21
C ARG A 120 -5.06 3.20 7.22
N THR A 121 -6.36 2.95 7.25
CA THR A 121 -6.95 1.61 7.17
C THR A 121 -7.30 1.38 5.71
N SER A 122 -6.28 1.23 4.85
CA SER A 122 -6.51 0.29 3.77
C SER A 122 -6.67 -1.06 4.46
N ASN A 123 -7.89 -1.60 4.51
CA ASN A 123 -8.16 -2.96 5.04
C ASN A 123 -7.47 -4.07 4.23
N MET A 124 -6.58 -3.70 3.32
CA MET A 124 -5.77 -4.61 2.55
C MET A 124 -4.62 -5.12 3.41
N GLY A 125 -4.52 -6.44 3.48
CA GLY A 125 -3.39 -7.13 4.09
C GLY A 125 -2.09 -6.85 3.33
N CYS A 126 -0.98 -6.76 4.06
CA CYS A 126 0.34 -6.59 3.44
C CYS A 126 0.71 -7.78 2.53
N THR A 127 0.16 -8.96 2.77
CA THR A 127 0.30 -10.12 1.89
C THR A 127 -0.26 -9.84 0.49
N GLU A 128 -1.49 -9.30 0.41
CA GLU A 128 -2.12 -8.95 -0.87
C GLU A 128 -1.46 -7.73 -1.51
N ALA A 129 -1.09 -6.72 -0.71
CA ALA A 129 -0.36 -5.55 -1.21
C ALA A 129 0.96 -5.96 -1.88
N ARG A 130 1.70 -6.91 -1.27
CA ARG A 130 2.93 -7.45 -1.82
C ARG A 130 2.68 -8.20 -3.13
N MET A 131 1.67 -9.06 -3.20
CA MET A 131 1.31 -9.75 -4.46
C MET A 131 1.00 -8.78 -5.60
N GLN A 132 0.30 -7.67 -5.32
CA GLN A 132 0.01 -6.68 -6.34
C GLN A 132 1.26 -5.92 -6.78
N CYS A 133 2.17 -5.61 -5.86
CA CYS A 133 3.45 -4.99 -6.18
C CYS A 133 4.34 -5.91 -7.02
N GLU A 134 4.39 -7.20 -6.70
CA GLU A 134 5.20 -8.18 -7.43
C GLU A 134 4.74 -8.34 -8.90
N ARG A 135 3.44 -8.20 -9.15
CA ARG A 135 2.85 -8.25 -10.51
C ARG A 135 3.08 -6.98 -11.32
N ASP A 136 3.40 -5.86 -10.67
CA ASP A 136 3.71 -4.60 -11.32
C ASP A 136 5.22 -4.44 -11.48
N GLN A 137 5.73 -4.40 -12.72
CA GLN A 137 7.18 -4.36 -12.98
C GLN A 137 7.91 -3.20 -12.28
N PRO A 138 7.44 -1.94 -12.39
CA PRO A 138 8.02 -0.81 -11.68
C PRO A 138 8.07 -1.03 -10.16
N CYS A 139 6.96 -1.51 -9.57
CA CYS A 139 6.89 -1.77 -8.13
C CYS A 139 7.82 -2.91 -7.70
N SER A 140 7.82 -4.02 -8.43
CA SER A 140 8.67 -5.18 -8.18
C SER A 140 10.16 -4.83 -8.23
N SER A 141 10.57 -3.97 -9.17
CA SER A 141 11.94 -3.44 -9.22
C SER A 141 12.27 -2.59 -7.99
N ALA A 142 11.41 -1.62 -7.67
CA ALA A 142 11.62 -0.74 -6.53
C ALA A 142 11.61 -1.49 -5.19
N MET A 143 10.80 -2.56 -5.07
CA MET A 143 10.79 -3.45 -3.91
C MET A 143 12.12 -4.19 -3.76
N ARG A 144 12.78 -4.57 -4.85
CA ARG A 144 14.12 -5.17 -4.80
C ARG A 144 15.16 -4.16 -4.31
N ASP A 145 15.10 -2.93 -4.82
CA ASP A 145 15.98 -1.85 -4.36
C ASP A 145 15.78 -1.56 -2.88
N TYR A 146 14.53 -1.62 -2.40
CA TYR A 146 14.21 -1.47 -0.97
C TYR A 146 14.90 -2.52 -0.12
N LEU A 147 14.85 -3.80 -0.50
CA LEU A 147 15.51 -4.87 0.24
C LEU A 147 17.04 -4.72 0.28
N ILE A 148 17.64 -4.17 -0.78
CA ILE A 148 19.09 -3.93 -0.88
C ILE A 148 19.52 -2.73 -0.02
N TYR A 149 18.91 -1.57 -0.23
CA TYR A 149 19.36 -0.32 0.41
C TYR A 149 18.83 -0.14 1.82
N CYS A 150 17.66 -0.70 2.14
CA CYS A 150 17.05 -0.66 3.47
C CYS A 150 17.31 -1.93 4.29
N GLY A 151 18.21 -2.82 3.85
CA GLY A 151 18.60 -4.03 4.58
C GLY A 151 18.95 -3.81 6.07
N LYS A 152 19.62 -2.70 6.37
CA LYS A 152 20.04 -2.31 7.73
C LYS A 152 18.89 -1.84 8.63
N LEU A 153 17.71 -1.59 8.05
CA LEU A 153 16.50 -1.25 8.77
C LEU A 153 15.88 -2.47 9.46
N PHE A 154 16.00 -3.65 8.84
CA PHE A 154 15.48 -4.91 9.39
C PHE A 154 16.17 -5.33 10.70
N SER A 155 17.40 -4.87 10.93
CA SER A 155 18.13 -5.06 12.20
C SER A 155 17.94 -3.90 13.19
N GLY A 156 17.14 -2.88 12.84
CA GLY A 156 16.87 -1.73 13.71
C GLY A 156 18.04 -0.76 13.91
N ALA A 157 19.07 -0.82 13.06
CA ALA A 157 20.31 -0.07 13.28
C ALA A 157 20.19 1.40 12.86
N THR A 158 20.05 1.68 11.56
CA THR A 158 20.05 3.05 11.02
C THR A 158 19.26 3.14 9.71
N CYS A 159 18.70 4.32 9.44
CA CYS A 159 18.12 4.66 8.14
C CYS A 159 19.10 5.53 7.34
N THR A 160 19.71 4.96 6.30
CA THR A 160 20.69 5.64 5.44
C THR A 160 20.00 6.60 4.47
N ASN A 161 20.74 7.59 3.95
CA ASN A 161 20.20 8.49 2.92
C ASN A 161 19.81 7.73 1.64
N ALA A 162 20.56 6.68 1.27
CA ALA A 162 20.19 5.79 0.16
C ALA A 162 18.83 5.11 0.40
N CYS A 163 18.59 4.57 1.60
CA CYS A 163 17.30 3.98 1.96
C CYS A 163 16.16 5.01 1.92
N ARG A 164 16.38 6.23 2.44
CA ARG A 164 15.36 7.31 2.39
C ARG A 164 14.96 7.65 0.96
N ASN A 165 15.91 7.68 0.04
CA ASN A 165 15.64 7.95 -1.38
C ASN A 165 14.77 6.85 -1.99
N VAL A 166 15.09 5.58 -1.74
CA VAL A 166 14.29 4.45 -2.23
C VAL A 166 12.86 4.49 -1.67
N ILE A 167 12.69 4.78 -0.38
CA ILE A 167 11.36 4.93 0.22
C ILE A 167 10.57 6.07 -0.46
N ALA A 168 11.22 7.20 -0.76
CA ALA A 168 10.59 8.32 -1.45
C ALA A 168 10.19 7.95 -2.90
N ASP A 169 11.00 7.14 -3.59
CA ASP A 169 10.70 6.67 -4.95
C ASP A 169 9.57 5.63 -4.96
N MET A 170 9.56 4.70 -4.01
CA MET A 170 8.45 3.75 -3.85
C MET A 170 7.11 4.47 -3.64
N ARG A 171 7.07 5.55 -2.85
CA ARG A 171 5.83 6.32 -2.64
C ARG A 171 5.27 7.00 -3.90
N LYS A 172 6.06 7.14 -4.97
CA LYS A 172 5.58 7.64 -6.26
C LYS A 172 4.89 6.56 -7.09
N ILE A 173 5.06 5.29 -6.74
CA ILE A 173 4.50 4.14 -7.44
C ILE A 173 3.17 3.73 -6.76
N PRO A 174 2.02 3.79 -7.45
CA PRO A 174 0.71 3.56 -6.83
C PRO A 174 0.57 2.21 -6.11
N LYS A 175 1.20 1.15 -6.64
CA LYS A 175 1.16 -0.19 -6.02
C LYS A 175 2.08 -0.32 -4.81
N ALA A 176 3.17 0.46 -4.76
CA ALA A 176 4.08 0.46 -3.62
C ALA A 176 3.55 1.32 -2.47
N GLU A 177 2.81 2.40 -2.76
CA GLU A 177 2.14 3.21 -1.72
C GLU A 177 1.24 2.34 -0.81
N LEU A 178 0.60 1.34 -1.40
CA LEU A 178 -0.24 0.39 -0.67
C LEU A 178 0.53 -0.43 0.39
N LEU A 179 1.83 -0.65 0.22
CA LEU A 179 2.68 -1.34 1.20
C LEU A 179 2.93 -0.48 2.45
N ASP A 180 2.90 0.85 2.30
CA ASP A 180 3.04 1.79 3.42
C ASP A 180 1.78 1.76 4.31
N SER A 181 0.59 1.65 3.72
CA SER A 181 -0.70 1.67 4.44
C SER A 181 -1.29 0.31 4.81
N CYS A 182 -0.78 -0.80 4.26
CA CYS A 182 -1.36 -2.13 4.50
C CYS A 182 -1.34 -2.56 5.97
N VAL A 183 -2.26 -3.46 6.34
CA VAL A 183 -2.29 -4.09 7.67
C VAL A 183 -1.45 -5.36 7.64
N CYS A 184 -0.48 -5.49 8.55
CA CYS A 184 0.35 -6.70 8.63
C CYS A 184 -0.52 -7.92 8.94
N ASP A 185 -0.46 -8.93 8.07
CA ASP A 185 -1.22 -10.16 8.12
C ASP A 185 -0.35 -11.37 7.74
N GLY A 186 -0.91 -12.57 7.81
CA GLY A 186 -0.21 -13.81 7.47
C GLY A 186 0.85 -14.26 8.50
N THR A 187 1.75 -15.14 8.06
CA THR A 187 2.78 -15.76 8.91
C THR A 187 3.93 -14.80 9.24
N GLU A 188 4.19 -13.83 8.38
CA GLU A 188 5.25 -12.82 8.54
C GLU A 188 4.79 -11.59 9.34
N ARG A 189 3.61 -11.65 9.97
CA ARG A 189 2.98 -10.52 10.67
C ARG A 189 3.93 -9.83 11.64
N THR A 190 4.61 -10.58 12.51
CA THR A 190 5.51 -10.02 13.53
C THR A 190 6.69 -9.27 12.90
N ILE A 191 7.26 -9.81 11.83
CA ILE A 191 8.38 -9.18 11.11
C ILE A 191 7.89 -7.92 10.40
N CYS A 192 6.73 -7.99 9.73
CA CYS A 192 6.09 -6.84 9.09
C CYS A 192 5.87 -5.69 10.08
N GLU A 193 5.28 -5.97 11.25
CA GLU A 193 5.03 -4.96 12.28
C GLU A 193 6.34 -4.33 12.78
N TYR A 194 7.37 -5.15 13.03
CA TYR A 194 8.69 -4.66 13.43
C TYR A 194 9.31 -3.73 12.38
N VAL A 195 9.29 -4.11 11.11
CA VAL A 195 9.84 -3.31 10.01
C VAL A 195 9.10 -1.99 9.86
N LYS A 196 7.77 -2.00 9.92
CA LYS A 196 6.96 -0.77 9.82
C LYS A 196 7.28 0.19 10.97
N ILE A 197 7.45 -0.31 12.20
CA ILE A 197 7.81 0.50 13.37
C ILE A 197 9.25 1.03 13.25
N SER A 198 10.22 0.19 12.91
CA SER A 198 11.62 0.61 12.70
C SER A 198 11.73 1.66 11.60
N MET A 199 11.02 1.48 10.49
CA MET A 199 10.98 2.47 9.39
C MET A 199 10.44 3.81 9.87
N LYS A 200 9.33 3.79 10.62
CA LYS A 200 8.74 5.01 11.19
C LYS A 200 9.71 5.76 12.09
N ASN A 201 10.34 5.04 13.02
CA ASN A 201 11.20 5.63 14.04
C ASN A 201 12.52 6.15 13.45
N LEU A 202 13.18 5.38 12.59
CA LEU A 202 14.52 5.70 12.08
C LEU A 202 14.50 6.63 10.86
N CYS A 203 13.48 6.52 10.01
CA CYS A 203 13.44 7.28 8.77
C CYS A 203 12.62 8.59 8.87
N PHE A 204 11.63 8.67 9.78
CA PHE A 204 10.72 9.82 9.84
C PHE A 204 10.69 10.56 11.19
N GLU A 205 10.95 9.88 12.32
CA GLU A 205 10.94 10.50 13.66
C GLU A 205 12.35 10.75 14.24
N ALA A 206 13.41 10.24 13.60
CA ALA A 206 14.78 10.48 14.06
C ALA A 206 15.17 11.96 13.87
N PRO A 207 15.72 12.63 14.90
CA PRO A 207 16.26 13.97 14.73
C PRO A 207 17.39 13.94 13.71
N VAL A 208 17.36 14.88 12.77
CA VAL A 208 18.45 15.15 11.83
C VAL A 208 19.70 15.54 12.62
N THR A 209 20.55 14.57 12.94
CA THR A 209 21.94 14.86 13.28
C THR A 209 22.61 15.27 11.98
N ALA A 210 22.61 16.58 11.73
CA ALA A 210 23.39 17.20 10.68
C ALA A 210 24.86 17.13 11.08
N GLU A 211 25.56 16.06 10.71
CA GLU A 211 27.01 15.93 10.89
C GLU A 211 27.58 15.20 9.66
N ASP A 212 27.40 15.79 8.47
CA ASP A 212 28.23 15.51 7.29
C ASP A 212 29.46 16.43 7.37
N GLY A 213 30.49 15.98 8.07
CA GLY A 213 31.85 16.54 8.01
C GLY A 213 32.67 15.79 6.96
N SER A 214 32.79 16.39 5.79
CA SER A 214 33.64 15.96 4.67
C SER A 214 35.11 15.81 5.10
N GLY A 215 35.70 14.64 4.86
CA GLY A 215 37.14 14.40 4.96
C GLY A 215 37.56 13.44 3.85
N SER A 216 38.33 13.96 2.90
CA SER A 216 38.80 13.32 1.68
C SER A 216 40.13 12.57 1.88
N GLU A 217 40.46 11.71 0.91
CA GLU A 217 41.79 11.15 0.58
C GLU A 217 42.27 10.02 1.54
N ASP A 218 42.78 8.84 1.13
CA ASP A 218 43.69 8.50 0.03
C ASP A 218 43.56 7.03 -0.42
N TYR A 219 44.07 6.77 -1.63
CA TYR A 219 44.27 5.48 -2.29
C TYR A 219 45.27 4.59 -1.54
N GLU A 220 45.04 3.28 -1.49
CA GLU A 220 46.11 2.27 -1.65
C GLU A 220 45.48 0.97 -2.20
N GLU A 221 45.96 0.58 -3.37
CA GLU A 221 45.79 -0.71 -4.05
C GLU A 221 47.04 -1.53 -3.70
N ASP A 222 46.88 -2.65 -3.00
CA ASP A 222 48.00 -3.60 -2.82
C ASP A 222 47.49 -5.05 -2.96
N ASP A 223 47.94 -5.68 -4.03
CA ASP A 223 47.81 -7.08 -4.36
C ASP A 223 48.69 -7.93 -3.44
N GLY A 224 48.09 -8.87 -2.72
CA GLY A 224 48.78 -9.80 -1.82
C GLY A 224 48.33 -11.25 -2.04
N ASP A 225 49.06 -11.93 -2.92
CA ASP A 225 48.89 -13.31 -3.40
C ASP A 225 49.35 -14.36 -2.34
N PHE A 226 48.43 -15.24 -1.91
CA PHE A 226 48.58 -16.63 -1.35
C PHE A 226 49.55 -16.91 -0.16
N PRO A 227 49.50 -18.08 0.56
CA PRO A 227 48.82 -19.34 0.25
C PRO A 227 48.07 -20.06 1.40
N VAL A 228 47.36 -21.09 0.96
CA VAL A 228 46.69 -22.18 1.68
C VAL A 228 47.64 -22.95 2.60
N SER A 229 47.19 -23.28 3.82
CA SER A 229 47.74 -24.41 4.59
C SER A 229 46.73 -24.97 5.61
N GLU A 230 46.24 -26.19 5.34
CA GLU A 230 45.90 -27.23 6.31
C GLU A 230 46.55 -28.54 5.80
N PRO A 231 46.76 -29.61 6.60
CA PRO A 231 46.50 -29.81 8.03
C PRO A 231 47.69 -30.42 8.81
N GLU A 232 47.76 -30.27 10.14
CA GLU A 232 48.63 -31.11 10.99
C GLU A 232 47.82 -32.13 11.80
N PHE A 233 48.23 -33.39 11.64
CA PHE A 233 47.75 -34.59 12.31
C PHE A 233 48.58 -34.84 13.57
N VAL A 234 47.95 -34.88 14.75
CA VAL A 234 48.50 -35.55 15.93
C VAL A 234 47.38 -36.27 16.68
N GLY A 235 47.44 -37.59 16.71
CA GLY A 235 46.56 -38.42 17.52
C GLY A 235 47.14 -38.71 18.90
N ARG A 236 46.27 -38.89 19.91
CA ARG A 236 46.19 -40.11 20.73
C ARG A 236 44.92 -40.15 21.59
N SER A 237 44.42 -41.37 21.72
CA SER A 237 43.18 -41.87 22.30
C SER A 237 43.03 -41.72 23.83
N ALA A 238 41.78 -41.69 24.33
CA ALA A 238 41.15 -42.82 25.04
C ALA A 238 39.77 -42.47 25.68
N GLY A 239 38.76 -43.30 25.36
CA GLY A 239 37.55 -43.62 26.17
C GLY A 239 36.43 -42.56 26.19
N SER A 240 35.14 -42.88 26.17
CA SER A 240 34.38 -44.14 26.18
C SER A 240 32.89 -43.80 25.92
N GLY A 241 32.18 -44.65 25.17
CA GLY A 241 30.73 -44.85 25.36
C GLY A 241 29.78 -44.38 24.25
N GLY A 242 29.20 -45.36 23.53
CA GLY A 242 27.76 -45.35 23.24
C GLY A 242 27.28 -45.16 21.79
N SER A 243 27.08 -46.29 21.10
CA SER A 243 26.07 -46.62 20.06
C SER A 243 25.33 -45.48 19.35
N ALA A 244 25.57 -45.26 18.05
CA ALA A 244 24.98 -45.98 16.91
C ALA A 244 23.62 -45.40 16.42
N VAL A 245 23.66 -44.91 15.17
CA VAL A 245 22.76 -45.18 14.03
C VAL A 245 22.38 -43.89 13.28
N GLY A 246 22.78 -43.83 12.00
CA GLY A 246 21.90 -43.31 10.94
C GLY A 246 22.15 -41.89 10.43
N THR A 247 23.13 -41.74 9.54
CA THR A 247 23.07 -40.74 8.45
C THR A 247 21.84 -41.02 7.56
N CYS A 248 21.04 -40.00 7.23
CA CYS A 248 20.54 -39.66 5.89
C CYS A 248 19.37 -38.67 6.00
N GLY A 249 19.40 -37.56 5.26
CA GLY A 249 18.15 -36.81 4.99
C GLY A 249 18.17 -35.28 5.00
N VAL A 250 19.28 -34.60 4.73
CA VAL A 250 19.25 -33.15 4.45
C VAL A 250 19.15 -32.91 2.93
N TYR A 251 18.15 -33.51 2.28
CA TYR A 251 17.83 -33.32 0.86
C TYR A 251 16.34 -33.54 0.57
N PHE A 252 15.45 -32.97 1.36
CA PHE A 252 14.04 -32.78 1.01
C PHE A 252 13.61 -31.54 1.79
N LEU A 253 13.51 -30.35 1.18
CA LEU A 253 12.32 -29.91 0.47
C LEU A 253 12.68 -28.70 -0.41
N CYS A 254 13.23 -28.95 -1.59
CA CYS A 254 13.29 -27.97 -2.67
C CYS A 254 12.56 -28.56 -3.89
N LYS A 255 11.24 -28.76 -3.77
CA LYS A 255 10.40 -29.36 -4.82
C LYS A 255 8.91 -29.07 -4.64
N TYR A 256 8.53 -27.83 -4.35
CA TYR A 256 7.16 -27.35 -4.57
C TYR A 256 7.21 -25.85 -4.84
N TYR A 257 7.31 -25.44 -6.11
CA TYR A 257 6.77 -24.19 -6.67
C TYR A 257 7.23 -23.97 -8.14
N ILE A 258 6.95 -24.94 -9.02
CA ILE A 258 6.67 -24.66 -10.44
C ILE A 258 5.56 -25.62 -10.86
N GLN A 259 4.32 -25.12 -10.74
CA GLN A 259 3.28 -25.31 -11.74
C GLN A 259 2.26 -24.19 -11.60
#